data_AF-A0A8J6XLT5-F1
#
_entry.id   AF-A0A8J6XLT5-F1
#
_cell.length_a   1.000
_cell.length_b   1.000
_cell.length_c   1.000
_cell.angle_alpha   90.00
_cell.angle_beta   90.00
_cell.angle_gamma   90.00
#
_symmetry.space_group_name_H-M   'P 1'
#
loop_
_entity.id
_entity.type
_entity.pdbx_description
1 polymer ?
#
loop_
_entity_poly.entity_id
_entity_poly.type
_entity_poly.pdbx_seq_one_letter_code
_entity_poly.pdbx_strand_id
1 'polypeptide(L)'
;MLYLAQVHRNEFLDQPQLRLLARQEAEHMWAIIPEESLILLGKGNTLTENLLVLVELSSTGNIERLEDATKWVLYLVETYLTTGITPEFLQQETERAEQWRQTLTLQNQDLARRTLELEARREQIQALEESLKRDKNGVHKDEETES
;
A
#
# COMPACT_ATOMS: atom_id res chain seq x y z
N MET A 1 12.66 11.57 -20.52
CA MET A 1 12.76 10.65 -19.35
C MET A 1 13.81 11.20 -18.40
N LEU A 2 13.51 11.28 -17.10
CA LEU A 2 14.39 11.88 -16.11
C LEU A 2 15.29 10.84 -15.43
N TYR A 3 16.55 11.20 -15.25
CA TYR A 3 17.58 10.36 -14.65
C TYR A 3 18.33 11.14 -13.57
N LEU A 4 18.75 10.43 -12.53
CA LEU A 4 19.74 10.89 -11.56
C LEU A 4 21.08 10.35 -12.03
N ALA A 5 22.05 11.22 -12.21
CA ALA A 5 23.38 10.86 -12.67
C ALA A 5 24.45 11.50 -11.80
N GLN A 6 25.63 10.92 -11.83
CA GLN A 6 26.84 11.47 -11.23
C GLN A 6 27.83 11.85 -12.33
N VAL A 7 28.42 13.03 -12.22
CA VAL A 7 29.50 13.47 -13.09
C VAL A 7 30.77 12.69 -12.73
N HIS A 8 31.36 12.05 -13.72
CA HIS A 8 32.61 11.32 -13.61
C HIS A 8 33.58 11.84 -14.67
N ARG A 9 34.89 11.80 -14.42
CA ARG A 9 35.89 12.09 -15.46
C ARG A 9 36.36 10.79 -16.09
N ASN A 10 36.31 10.75 -17.41
CA ASN A 10 36.91 9.64 -18.13
C ASN A 10 38.43 9.86 -18.20
N GLU A 11 39.21 9.04 -17.49
CA GLU A 11 40.68 9.12 -17.49
C GLU A 11 41.30 8.89 -18.88
N PHE A 12 40.64 8.13 -19.75
CA PHE A 12 41.15 7.81 -21.09
C PHE A 12 40.90 8.92 -22.13
N LEU A 13 39.77 9.61 -22.03
CA LEU A 13 39.33 10.61 -23.01
C LEU A 13 39.50 12.06 -22.54
N ASP A 14 39.95 12.24 -21.30
CA ASP A 14 40.01 13.52 -20.57
C ASP A 14 38.75 14.37 -20.77
N GLN A 15 37.60 13.69 -20.69
CA GLN A 15 36.29 14.26 -20.96
C GLN A 15 35.34 13.95 -19.81
N PRO A 16 34.46 14.90 -19.46
CA PRO A 16 33.39 14.64 -18.50
C PRO A 16 32.42 13.62 -19.08
N GLN A 17 31.96 12.70 -18.23
CA GLN A 17 30.91 11.74 -18.54
C GLN A 17 29.89 11.69 -17.41
N LEU A 18 28.68 11.27 -17.72
CA LEU A 18 27.60 11.08 -16.75
C LEU A 18 27.41 9.60 -16.53
N ARG A 19 27.54 9.16 -15.28
CA ARG A 19 27.12 7.83 -14.84
C ARG A 19 25.66 7.91 -14.39
N LEU A 20 24.76 7.25 -15.09
CA LEU A 20 23.36 7.19 -14.64
C LEU A 20 23.28 6.26 -13.42
N LEU A 21 22.59 6.71 -12.39
CA LEU A 21 22.43 6.02 -11.11
C LEU A 21 21.00 5.53 -10.90
N ALA A 22 20.02 6.35 -11.27
CA ALA A 22 18.61 6.01 -11.16
C ALA A 22 17.80 6.64 -12.29
N ARG A 23 16.66 6.03 -12.62
CA ARG A 23 15.68 6.55 -13.57
C ARG A 23 14.33 6.76 -12.89
N GLN A 24 13.63 7.82 -13.28
CA GLN A 24 12.26 8.04 -12.84
C GLN A 24 11.30 7.19 -13.67
N GLU A 25 10.56 6.29 -13.02
CA GLU A 25 9.51 5.49 -13.66
C GLU A 25 8.13 6.12 -13.46
N ALA A 26 7.92 6.79 -12.33
CA ALA A 26 6.72 7.59 -12.05
C ALA A 26 7.08 8.75 -11.11
N GLU A 27 6.11 9.64 -10.83
CA GLU A 27 6.32 10.88 -10.07
C GLU A 27 7.13 10.68 -8.77
N HIS A 28 6.83 9.62 -8.01
CA HIS A 28 7.52 9.27 -6.76
C HIS A 28 8.21 7.90 -6.80
N MET A 29 8.47 7.37 -7.99
CA MET A 29 9.04 6.03 -8.16
C MET A 29 10.30 6.11 -9.01
N TRP A 30 11.40 5.70 -8.41
CA TRP A 30 12.71 5.66 -9.04
C TRP A 30 13.27 4.25 -9.00
N ALA A 31 13.81 3.80 -10.12
CA ALA A 31 14.52 2.54 -10.22
C ALA A 31 16.03 2.79 -10.27
N ILE A 32 16.78 2.10 -9.43
CA ILE A 32 18.25 2.11 -9.47
C ILE A 32 18.69 1.39 -10.74
N ILE A 33 19.69 1.96 -11.42
CA ILE A 33 20.28 1.36 -12.62
C ILE A 33 21.50 0.56 -12.17
N PRO A 34 21.46 -0.79 -12.18
CA PRO A 34 22.54 -1.61 -11.68
C PRO A 34 23.73 -1.68 -12.64
N GLU A 35 23.49 -1.49 -13.94
CA GLU A 35 24.52 -1.52 -14.97
C GLU A 35 25.19 -0.15 -15.13
N GLU A 36 26.50 -0.16 -15.40
CA GLU A 36 27.23 1.07 -15.71
C GLU A 36 26.78 1.63 -17.05
N SER A 37 25.86 2.60 -16.98
CA SER A 37 25.38 3.37 -18.11
C SER A 37 26.06 4.74 -18.09
N LEU A 38 26.96 4.93 -19.05
CA LEU A 38 27.78 6.12 -19.17
C LEU A 38 27.36 6.93 -20.40
N ILE A 39 27.12 8.22 -20.21
CA ILE A 39 26.85 9.17 -21.30
C ILE A 39 28.02 10.14 -21.38
N LEU A 40 28.71 10.19 -22.53
CA LEU A 40 29.77 11.15 -22.75
C LEU A 40 29.18 12.56 -22.90
N LEU A 41 29.70 13.52 -22.16
CA LEU A 41 29.37 14.92 -22.34
C LEU A 41 30.31 15.50 -23.39
N GLY A 42 29.75 16.26 -24.35
CA GLY A 42 30.54 16.93 -25.38
C GLY A 42 31.62 17.84 -24.78
N LYS A 43 32.71 18.01 -25.53
CA LYS A 43 33.84 18.88 -25.14
C LYS A 43 33.34 20.31 -24.89
N GLY A 44 33.48 20.80 -23.65
CA GLY A 44 33.08 22.16 -23.25
C GLY A 44 32.33 22.25 -21.92
N ASN A 45 31.84 21.13 -21.37
CA ASN A 45 31.17 21.15 -20.07
C ASN A 45 32.18 21.20 -18.91
N THR A 46 32.10 22.26 -18.11
CA THR A 46 32.93 22.46 -16.90
C THR A 46 32.21 21.93 -15.65
N LEU A 47 31.69 20.71 -15.70
CA LEU A 47 31.04 20.09 -14.55
C LEU A 47 32.09 19.51 -13.61
N THR A 48 31.90 19.73 -12.32
CA THR A 48 32.78 19.20 -11.28
C THR A 48 32.56 17.70 -11.13
N GLU A 49 33.66 16.96 -10.95
CA GLU A 49 33.62 15.54 -10.69
C GLU A 49 32.84 15.24 -9.39
N ASN A 50 32.16 14.08 -9.38
CA ASN A 50 31.29 13.59 -8.30
C ASN A 50 30.02 14.41 -8.03
N LEU A 51 29.73 15.44 -8.84
CA LEU A 51 28.49 16.20 -8.72
C LEU A 51 27.28 15.34 -9.11
N LEU A 52 26.23 15.39 -8.29
CA LEU A 52 24.93 14.79 -8.61
C LEU A 52 24.10 15.75 -9.45
N VAL A 53 23.58 15.24 -10.56
CA VAL A 53 22.81 16.01 -11.53
C VAL A 53 21.56 15.23 -11.96
N LEU A 54 20.51 15.99 -12.27
CA LEU A 54 19.31 15.49 -12.94
C LEU A 54 19.46 15.70 -14.44
N VAL A 55 19.23 14.63 -15.20
CA VAL A 55 19.41 14.59 -16.64
C VAL A 55 18.08 14.20 -17.28
N GLU A 56 17.56 15.04 -18.15
CA GLU A 56 16.41 14.69 -18.97
C GLU A 56 16.91 14.25 -20.35
N LEU A 57 16.61 13.00 -20.69
CA LEU A 57 16.95 12.41 -21.99
C LEU A 57 15.71 12.36 -22.87
N SER A 58 15.89 12.73 -24.14
CA SER A 58 14.90 12.55 -25.20
C SER A 58 14.64 11.06 -25.45
N SER A 59 13.58 10.74 -26.21
CA SER A 59 13.33 9.38 -26.73
C SER A 59 14.43 8.86 -27.66
N THR A 60 15.29 9.73 -28.17
CA THR A 60 16.47 9.37 -28.98
C THR A 60 17.76 9.27 -28.15
N GLY A 61 17.69 9.49 -26.83
CA GLY A 61 18.85 9.40 -25.92
C GLY A 61 19.72 10.67 -25.88
N ASN A 62 19.28 11.76 -26.49
CA ASN A 62 19.98 13.04 -26.41
C ASN A 62 19.65 13.76 -25.10
N ILE A 63 20.61 14.48 -24.54
CA ILE A 63 20.42 15.30 -23.34
C ILE A 63 19.60 16.54 -23.72
N GLU A 64 18.38 16.64 -23.20
CA GLU A 64 17.51 17.82 -23.37
C GLU A 64 17.72 18.83 -22.25
N ARG A 65 17.90 18.35 -21.01
CA ARG A 65 18.07 19.18 -19.83
C ARG A 65 19.09 18.57 -18.87
N LEU A 66 19.87 19.43 -18.23
CA LEU A 66 20.87 19.04 -17.24
C LEU A 66 20.85 20.05 -16.09
N GLU A 67 20.57 19.58 -14.88
CA GLU A 67 20.44 20.43 -13.69
C GLU A 67 21.12 19.84 -12.47
N ASP A 68 21.50 20.70 -11.53
CA ASP A 68 22.01 20.28 -10.23
C ASP A 68 20.93 19.57 -9.40
N ALA A 69 21.27 18.44 -8.78
CA ALA A 69 20.31 17.63 -8.02
C ALA A 69 20.09 18.10 -6.58
N THR A 70 20.83 19.09 -6.06
CA THR A 70 20.82 19.49 -4.64
C THR A 70 19.41 19.85 -4.16
N LYS A 71 18.69 20.68 -4.91
CA LYS A 71 17.32 21.08 -4.54
C LYS A 71 16.37 19.89 -4.50
N TRP A 72 16.52 18.98 -5.45
CA TRP A 72 15.72 17.78 -5.52
C TRP A 72 16.03 16.81 -4.37
N VAL A 73 17.31 16.63 -4.01
CA VAL A 73 17.71 15.83 -2.84
C VAL A 73 17.14 16.45 -1.56
N LEU A 74 17.24 17.77 -1.38
CA LEU A 74 16.66 18.44 -0.22
C LEU A 74 15.13 18.26 -0.15
N TYR A 75 14.45 18.34 -1.30
CA TYR A 75 13.02 18.05 -1.38
C TYR A 75 12.69 16.60 -0.95
N LEU A 76 13.49 15.60 -1.37
CA LEU A 76 13.29 14.22 -0.93
C LEU A 76 13.50 14.05 0.57
N VAL A 77 14.54 14.67 1.12
CA VAL A 77 14.83 14.65 2.56
C VAL A 77 13.65 15.26 3.33
N GLU A 78 13.20 16.43 2.91
CA GLU A 78 12.06 17.12 3.52
C GLU A 78 10.78 16.29 3.43
N THR A 79 10.48 15.71 2.27
CA THR A 79 9.23 15.00 2.00
C THR A 79 9.15 13.65 2.69
N TYR A 80 10.25 12.87 2.69
CA TYR A 80 10.21 11.46 3.08
C TYR A 80 10.97 11.14 4.39
N LEU A 81 11.93 11.96 4.80
CA LEU A 81 12.77 11.66 5.97
C LEU A 81 12.40 12.49 7.21
N THR A 82 11.65 13.59 7.07
CA THR A 82 11.26 14.42 8.23
C THR A 82 10.02 13.92 8.97
N THR A 83 9.15 13.17 8.28
CA THR A 83 7.88 12.69 8.84
C THR A 83 8.07 11.55 9.84
N GLY A 84 9.27 10.95 9.91
CA GLY A 84 9.59 9.85 10.82
C GLY A 84 8.87 8.53 10.48
N ILE A 85 8.17 8.47 9.34
CA ILE A 85 7.49 7.27 8.86
C ILE A 85 8.53 6.41 8.15
N THR A 86 8.97 5.34 8.81
CA THR A 86 9.90 4.39 8.20
C THR A 86 9.15 3.29 7.44
N PRO A 87 9.80 2.63 6.46
CA PRO A 87 9.21 1.48 5.79
C PRO A 87 8.77 0.38 6.77
N GLU A 88 9.53 0.15 7.84
CA GLU A 88 9.21 -0.82 8.89
C GLU A 88 7.96 -0.41 9.66
N PHE A 89 7.79 0.88 9.95
CA PHE A 89 6.57 1.39 10.58
C PHE A 89 5.33 1.13 9.70
N LEU A 90 5.43 1.39 8.39
CA LEU A 90 4.33 1.11 7.47
C LEU A 90 4.00 -0.38 7.39
N GLN A 91 5.01 -1.25 7.33
CA GLN A 91 4.81 -2.70 7.35
C GLN A 91 4.11 -3.16 8.63
N GLN A 92 4.54 -2.68 9.80
CA GLN A 92 3.88 -3.00 11.07
C GLN A 92 2.43 -2.53 11.10
N GLU A 93 2.12 -1.35 10.55
CA GLU A 93 0.76 -0.85 10.52
C GLU A 93 -0.14 -1.69 9.59
N THR A 94 0.41 -2.18 8.46
CA THR A 94 -0.33 -3.11 7.59
C THR A 94 -0.60 -4.45 8.26
N GLU A 95 0.36 -4.98 9.02
CA GLU A 95 0.17 -6.22 9.78
C GLU A 95 -0.89 -6.05 10.88
N ARG A 96 -0.89 -4.92 11.59
CA ARG A 96 -1.90 -4.61 12.61
C ARG A 96 -3.29 -4.48 11.99
N ALA A 97 -3.40 -3.79 10.86
CA ALA A 97 -4.68 -3.66 10.14
C ALA A 97 -5.21 -5.04 9.72
N GLU A 98 -4.33 -5.93 9.26
CA GLU A 98 -4.69 -7.29 8.88
C GLU A 98 -5.14 -8.13 10.08
N GLN A 99 -4.41 -8.06 11.21
CA GLN A 99 -4.80 -8.72 12.46
C GLN A 99 -6.16 -8.24 12.97
N TRP A 100 -6.41 -6.93 12.89
CA TRP A 100 -7.69 -6.37 13.28
C TRP A 100 -8.82 -6.85 12.37
N ARG A 101 -8.58 -6.91 11.05
CA ARG A 101 -9.54 -7.45 10.07
C ARG A 101 -9.92 -8.90 10.38
N GLN A 102 -8.93 -9.73 10.72
CA GLN A 102 -9.17 -11.12 11.10
C GLN A 102 -10.01 -11.22 12.38
N THR A 103 -9.68 -10.42 13.39
CA THR A 103 -10.42 -10.38 14.66
C THR A 103 -11.89 -9.98 14.44
N LEU A 104 -12.13 -8.94 13.63
CA LEU A 104 -13.49 -8.50 13.26
C LEU A 104 -14.27 -9.58 12.51
N THR A 105 -13.59 -10.33 11.63
CA THR A 105 -14.21 -11.42 10.89
C THR A 105 -14.67 -12.54 11.84
N LEU A 106 -13.82 -12.93 12.79
CA LEU A 106 -14.16 -13.93 13.81
C LEU A 106 -15.32 -13.47 14.71
N GLN A 107 -15.30 -12.21 15.13
CA GLN A 107 -16.40 -11.63 15.93
C GLN A 107 -17.73 -11.65 15.16
N ASN A 108 -17.72 -11.28 13.88
CA ASN A 108 -18.92 -11.35 13.04
C ASN A 108 -19.45 -12.78 12.88
N GLN A 109 -18.57 -13.76 12.71
CA GLN A 109 -18.97 -15.18 12.63
C GLN A 109 -19.60 -15.67 13.93
N ASP A 110 -19.03 -15.32 15.09
CA ASP A 110 -19.59 -15.68 16.40
C ASP A 110 -20.96 -15.01 16.63
N LEU A 111 -21.11 -13.73 16.25
CA LEU A 111 -22.40 -13.04 16.30
C LEU A 111 -23.46 -13.67 15.39
N ALA A 112 -23.09 -14.05 14.17
CA ALA A 112 -23.99 -14.75 13.25
C ALA A 112 -24.45 -16.08 13.83
N ARG A 113 -23.52 -16.86 14.40
CA ARG A 113 -23.83 -18.12 15.09
C ARG A 113 -24.80 -17.91 16.26
N ARG A 114 -24.53 -16.94 17.14
CA ARG A 114 -25.40 -16.66 18.28
C ARG A 114 -26.79 -16.20 17.86
N THR A 115 -26.88 -15.42 16.79
CA THR A 115 -28.16 -14.99 16.22
C THR A 115 -28.99 -16.19 15.78
N LEU A 116 -28.38 -17.13 15.04
CA LEU A 116 -29.03 -18.38 14.62
C LEU A 116 -29.47 -19.24 15.82
N GLU A 117 -28.61 -19.39 16.84
CA GLU A 117 -28.96 -20.14 18.05
C GLU A 117 -30.15 -19.51 18.81
N LEU A 118 -30.24 -18.17 18.83
CA LEU A 118 -31.36 -17.45 19.44
C LEU A 118 -32.65 -17.58 18.63
N GLU A 119 -32.56 -17.54 17.30
CA GLU A 119 -33.71 -17.76 16.41
C GLU A 119 -34.28 -19.17 16.59
N ALA A 120 -33.42 -20.20 16.58
CA ALA A 120 -33.85 -21.58 16.83
C ALA A 120 -34.52 -21.76 18.21
N ARG A 121 -33.99 -21.10 19.26
CA ARG A 121 -34.63 -21.12 20.59
C ARG A 121 -35.99 -20.43 20.59
N ARG A 122 -36.16 -19.33 19.85
CA ARG A 122 -37.46 -18.65 19.73
C ARG A 122 -38.49 -19.54 19.05
N GLU A 123 -38.12 -20.22 17.97
CA GLU A 123 -38.99 -21.17 17.28
C GLU A 123 -39.42 -22.32 18.20
N GLN A 124 -38.49 -22.87 18.99
CA GLN A 124 -38.81 -23.91 19.96
C GLN A 124 -39.81 -23.44 21.04
N ILE A 125 -39.64 -22.21 21.54
CA ILE A 125 -40.57 -21.62 22.52
C ILE A 125 -41.96 -21.44 21.89
N GLN A 126 -42.04 -20.92 20.66
CA GLN A 126 -43.32 -20.74 19.96
C GLN A 126 -44.04 -22.08 19.75
N ALA A 127 -43.33 -23.12 19.33
CA ALA A 127 -43.91 -24.45 19.15
C ALA A 127 -44.48 -25.03 20.47
N LEU A 128 -43.78 -24.84 21.59
CA LEU A 128 -44.25 -25.25 22.92
C LEU A 128 -45.45 -24.43 23.41
N GLU A 129 -45.46 -23.12 23.15
CA GLU A 129 -46.61 -22.27 23.47
C GLU A 129 -47.85 -22.66 22.67
N GLU A 130 -47.70 -23.01 21.39
CA GLU A 130 -48.79 -23.49 20.53
C GLU A 130 -49.30 -24.87 20.95
N SER A 131 -48.43 -25.79 21.38
CA SER A 131 -48.89 -27.08 21.92
C SER A 131 -49.67 -26.88 23.23
N LEU A 132 -49.16 -26.07 24.15
CA LEU A 132 -49.85 -25.76 25.41
C LEU A 132 -51.21 -25.09 25.20
N LYS A 133 -51.32 -24.19 24.22
CA LYS A 133 -52.61 -23.56 23.85
C LYS A 133 -53.60 -24.59 23.28
N ARG A 134 -53.13 -25.51 22.44
CA ARG A 134 -53.97 -26.58 21.88
C ARG A 134 -54.48 -27.52 22.97
N ASP A 135 -53.62 -27.95 23.89
CA ASP A 135 -54.01 -28.82 25.00
C ASP A 135 -55.07 -28.15 25.89
N LYS A 136 -54.87 -26.88 26.25
CA LYS A 136 -55.87 -26.12 27.03
C LYS A 136 -57.22 -25.98 26.33
N ASN A 137 -57.22 -25.74 25.02
CA ASN A 137 -58.46 -25.61 24.25
C ASN A 137 -59.16 -26.95 24.03
N GLY A 138 -58.43 -28.08 24.02
CA GLY A 138 -59.00 -29.42 23.98
C GLY A 138 -59.72 -29.76 25.29
N VAL A 139 -59.06 -29.52 26.43
CA VAL A 139 -59.63 -29.75 27.77
C VAL A 139 -60.94 -28.96 27.98
N HIS A 140 -61.01 -27.71 27.51
CA HIS A 140 -62.26 -26.92 27.63
C HIS A 140 -63.41 -27.40 26.73
N LYS A 141 -63.13 -28.05 25.59
CA LYS A 141 -64.19 -28.59 24.72
C LYS A 141 -64.77 -29.91 25.22
N ASP A 142 -63.94 -30.72 25.87
CA ASP A 142 -64.38 -31.99 26.43
C ASP A 142 -65.26 -31.75 27.69
N GLU A 143 -64.97 -30.71 28.48
CA GLU A 143 -65.83 -30.29 29.61
C GLU A 143 -67.20 -29.72 29.18
N GLU A 144 -67.29 -29.04 28.02
CA GLU A 144 -68.55 -28.51 27.49
C GLU A 144 -69.45 -29.56 26.80
N THR A 145 -68.90 -30.74 26.44
CA THR A 145 -69.66 -31.80 25.76
C THR A 145 -70.16 -32.91 26.70
N GLU A 146 -69.69 -32.95 27.94
CA GLU A 146 -70.17 -33.87 29.00
C GLU A 146 -71.25 -33.29 29.92
N SER A 147 -71.73 -32.05 29.68
CA SER A 147 -72.87 -31.43 30.40
C SER A 147 -74.16 -31.42 29.56
#